data_AF-A0AA95JJD1-F1
#
_entry.id   AF-A0AA95JJD1-F1
#
_cell.length_a   1.000
_cell.length_b   1.000
_cell.length_c   1.000
_cell.angle_alpha   90.00
_cell.angle_beta   90.00
_cell.angle_gamma   90.00
#
_symmetry.space_group_name_H-M   'P 1'
#
loop_
_entity.id
_entity.type
_entity.pdbx_description
1 polymer ?
#
loop_
_entity_poly.entity_id
_entity_poly.type
_entity_poly.pdbx_seq_one_letter_code
_entity_poly.pdbx_strand_id
1 'polypeptide(L)'
;MNTEAKAIAANKKKKMDDLTVGLCALTVVGVSATAATPFWPAAWGQAPSIGEVVLAAGLAVFLALHTLYCWRGLDEAAKEAHKWVWWWGGNLGLVGGAAVIIAAANGADLLPAQAPHSDAALVAAGVLGVFAAQVLGYGIAWCGWWMARR
;
A
#
# COMPACT_ATOMS: atom_id res chain seq x y z
N MET A 1 0.81 -17.86 -36.96
CA MET A 1 1.09 -16.99 -35.80
C MET A 1 1.80 -15.74 -36.32
N ASN A 2 1.09 -14.61 -36.36
CA ASN A 2 1.38 -13.49 -37.25
C ASN A 2 2.55 -12.64 -36.71
N THR A 3 3.36 -12.06 -37.59
CA THR A 3 4.54 -11.23 -37.27
C THR A 3 4.21 -10.09 -36.29
N GLU A 4 3.01 -9.54 -36.38
CA GLU A 4 2.49 -8.51 -35.47
C GLU A 4 2.34 -9.00 -34.03
N ALA A 5 1.85 -10.23 -33.82
CA ALA A 5 1.71 -10.81 -32.48
C ALA A 5 3.07 -11.00 -31.81
N LYS A 6 4.11 -11.36 -32.59
CA LYS A 6 5.48 -11.45 -32.09
C LYS A 6 6.05 -10.07 -31.72
N ALA A 7 5.79 -9.04 -32.52
CA ALA A 7 6.23 -7.67 -32.25
C ALA A 7 5.58 -7.10 -30.98
N ILE A 8 4.28 -7.33 -30.78
CA ILE A 8 3.54 -6.92 -29.57
C ILE A 8 4.09 -7.63 -28.32
N ALA A 9 4.32 -8.95 -28.41
CA ALA A 9 4.88 -9.72 -27.31
C ALA A 9 6.30 -9.25 -26.93
N ALA A 10 7.15 -8.97 -27.94
CA ALA A 10 8.50 -8.45 -27.72
C ALA A 10 8.48 -7.07 -27.05
N ASN A 11 7.60 -6.17 -27.47
CA ASN A 11 7.46 -4.85 -26.87
C ASN A 11 6.97 -4.92 -25.41
N LYS A 12 5.98 -5.79 -25.14
CA LYS A 12 5.49 -6.03 -23.77
C LYS A 12 6.59 -6.57 -22.86
N LYS A 13 7.37 -7.54 -23.35
CA LYS A 13 8.51 -8.11 -22.61
C LYS A 13 9.55 -7.03 -22.30
N LYS A 14 9.97 -6.26 -23.30
CA LYS A 14 10.94 -5.17 -23.11
C LYS A 14 10.48 -4.16 -22.05
N LYS A 15 9.20 -3.77 -22.07
CA LYS A 15 8.63 -2.86 -21.08
C LYS A 15 8.69 -3.43 -19.65
N MET A 16 8.48 -4.73 -19.48
CA MET A 16 8.60 -5.41 -18.17
C MET A 16 10.05 -5.47 -17.70
N ASP A 17 10.99 -5.73 -18.62
CA ASP A 17 12.41 -5.76 -18.32
C ASP A 17 12.91 -4.36 -17.88
N ASP A 18 12.54 -3.30 -18.61
CA ASP A 18 12.86 -1.91 -18.27
C ASP A 18 12.30 -1.51 -16.89
N LEU A 19 11.09 -1.96 -16.56
CA LEU A 19 10.45 -1.74 -15.27
C LEU A 19 11.21 -2.43 -14.13
N THR A 20 11.65 -3.67 -14.37
CA THR A 20 12.40 -4.46 -13.40
C THR A 20 13.77 -3.84 -13.14
N VAL A 21 14.45 -3.39 -14.20
CA VAL A 21 15.72 -2.67 -14.09
C VAL A 21 15.55 -1.36 -13.31
N GLY A 22 14.48 -0.60 -13.57
CA GLY A 22 14.17 0.62 -12.82
C GLY A 22 13.93 0.36 -11.33
N LEU A 23 13.19 -0.70 -10.99
CA LEU A 23 12.95 -1.10 -9.61
C LEU A 23 14.24 -1.53 -8.91
N CYS A 24 15.07 -2.34 -9.58
CA CYS A 24 16.38 -2.75 -9.07
C CYS A 24 17.29 -1.53 -8.83
N ALA A 25 17.39 -0.63 -9.80
CA ALA A 25 18.19 0.59 -9.66
C ALA A 25 17.70 1.46 -8.49
N LEU A 26 16.38 1.60 -8.33
CA LEU A 26 15.78 2.33 -7.21
C LEU A 26 16.14 1.69 -5.86
N THR A 27 16.05 0.35 -5.74
CA THR A 27 16.45 -0.35 -4.51
C THR A 27 17.94 -0.20 -4.22
N VAL A 28 18.81 -0.26 -5.24
CA VAL A 28 20.25 -0.10 -5.08
C VAL A 28 20.59 1.31 -4.61
N VAL A 29 20.04 2.35 -5.25
CA VAL A 29 20.22 3.75 -4.81
C VAL A 29 19.66 3.95 -3.40
N GLY A 30 18.49 3.38 -3.13
CA GLY A 30 17.83 3.47 -1.83
C GLY A 30 18.64 2.89 -0.68
N VAL A 31 19.32 1.77 -0.91
CA VAL A 31 20.13 1.08 0.11
C VAL A 31 21.55 1.65 0.19
N SER A 32 22.10 2.20 -0.90
CA SER A 32 23.50 2.67 -0.93
C SER A 32 23.69 4.12 -0.48
N ALA A 33 22.69 4.98 -0.60
CA ALA A 33 22.80 6.39 -0.24
C ALA A 33 22.51 6.62 1.26
N THR A 34 23.54 6.49 2.10
CA THR A 34 23.44 6.60 3.58
C THR A 34 23.56 8.02 4.13
N ALA A 35 23.77 9.03 3.26
CA ALA A 35 23.88 10.42 3.69
C ALA A 35 22.59 10.90 4.38
N ALA A 36 22.74 11.66 5.48
CA ALA A 36 21.61 12.21 6.21
C ALA A 36 20.85 13.26 5.37
N THR A 37 19.52 13.30 5.49
CA THR A 37 18.73 14.34 4.82
C THR A 37 19.01 15.72 5.42
N PRO A 38 19.51 16.70 4.64
CA PRO A 38 20.02 17.97 5.16
C PRO A 38 18.93 18.92 5.69
N PHE A 39 17.66 18.65 5.39
CA PHE A 39 16.50 19.47 5.75
C PHE A 39 15.65 18.86 6.88
N TRP A 40 16.12 17.80 7.55
CA TRP A 40 15.37 17.15 8.61
C TRP A 40 15.33 18.01 9.89
N PRO A 41 14.15 18.36 10.42
CA PRO A 41 14.06 19.12 11.67
C PRO A 41 14.64 18.32 12.83
N ALA A 42 15.59 18.89 13.58
CA ALA A 42 16.20 18.24 14.74
C ALA A 42 15.17 17.86 15.83
N ALA A 43 14.04 18.57 15.89
CA ALA A 43 12.93 18.28 16.79
C ALA A 43 12.21 16.94 16.49
N TRP A 44 12.39 16.36 15.30
CA TRP A 44 11.74 15.12 14.87
C TRP A 44 12.63 13.89 15.08
N GLY A 45 13.79 14.06 15.74
CA GLY A 45 14.72 12.98 16.04
C GLY A 45 15.70 12.71 14.90
N GLN A 46 16.18 11.48 14.81
CA GLN A 46 17.20 11.08 13.83
C GLN A 46 16.67 11.18 12.41
N ALA A 47 17.43 11.87 11.55
CA ALA A 47 17.11 12.02 10.15
C ALA A 47 17.14 10.66 9.42
N PRO A 48 16.14 10.34 8.58
CA PRO A 48 16.26 9.22 7.65
C PRO A 48 17.38 9.51 6.64
N SER A 49 17.93 8.45 6.06
CA SER A 49 18.90 8.57 4.99
C SER A 49 18.24 9.09 3.70
N ILE A 50 19.01 9.80 2.87
CA ILE A 50 18.55 10.25 1.55
C ILE A 50 18.12 9.05 0.69
N GLY A 51 18.80 7.91 0.82
CA GLY A 51 18.45 6.66 0.16
C GLY A 51 17.04 6.19 0.52
N GLU A 52 16.69 6.14 1.81
CA GLU A 52 15.34 5.78 2.26
C GLU A 52 14.26 6.72 1.70
N VAL A 53 14.53 8.04 1.68
CA VAL A 53 13.59 9.02 1.12
C VAL A 53 13.41 8.84 -0.38
N VAL A 54 14.50 8.64 -1.13
CA VAL A 54 14.46 8.40 -2.58
C VAL A 54 13.72 7.09 -2.89
N LEU A 55 13.98 6.03 -2.12
CA LEU A 55 13.31 4.74 -2.25
C LEU A 55 11.81 4.88 -2.00
N ALA A 56 11.42 5.50 -0.89
CA ALA A 56 10.02 5.71 -0.53
C ALA A 56 9.29 6.55 -1.59
N ALA A 57 9.89 7.66 -2.04
CA ALA A 57 9.33 8.51 -3.08
C ALA A 57 9.22 7.78 -4.42
N GLY A 58 10.26 7.06 -4.83
CA GLY A 58 10.27 6.29 -6.07
C GLY A 58 9.23 5.17 -6.06
N LEU A 59 9.08 4.47 -4.93
CA LEU A 59 8.05 3.44 -4.76
C LEU A 59 6.65 4.05 -4.79
N ALA A 60 6.45 5.21 -4.17
CA ALA A 60 5.17 5.93 -4.21
C ALA A 60 4.79 6.33 -5.65
N VAL A 61 5.74 6.89 -6.41
CA VAL A 61 5.53 7.25 -7.82
C VAL A 61 5.24 6.00 -8.65
N PHE A 62 6.00 4.93 -8.46
CA PHE A 62 5.78 3.66 -9.15
C PHE A 62 4.38 3.11 -8.89
N LEU A 63 3.96 3.04 -7.63
CA LEU A 63 2.63 2.58 -7.22
C LEU A 63 1.53 3.47 -7.80
N ALA A 64 1.70 4.80 -7.78
CA ALA A 64 0.74 5.73 -8.37
C ALA A 64 0.58 5.52 -9.87
N LEU A 65 1.68 5.45 -10.63
CA LEU A 65 1.66 5.22 -12.07
C LEU A 65 1.09 3.84 -12.43
N HIS A 66 1.48 2.80 -11.69
CA HIS A 66 0.96 1.46 -11.89
C HIS A 66 -0.55 1.39 -11.63
N THR A 67 -1.00 2.02 -10.55
CA THR A 67 -2.43 2.10 -10.21
C THR A 67 -3.21 2.85 -11.29
N LEU A 68 -2.72 4.00 -11.76
CA LEU A 68 -3.35 4.75 -12.86
C LEU A 68 -3.43 3.94 -14.15
N TYR A 69 -2.38 3.19 -14.48
CA TYR A 69 -2.36 2.32 -15.66
C TYR A 69 -3.41 1.21 -15.54
N CYS A 70 -3.45 0.52 -14.40
CA CYS A 70 -4.44 -0.52 -14.13
C CYS A 70 -5.87 0.04 -14.16
N TRP A 71 -6.08 1.22 -13.58
CA TRP A 71 -7.38 1.89 -13.55
C TRP A 71 -7.97 2.17 -14.94
N ARG A 72 -7.11 2.54 -15.90
CA ARG A 72 -7.53 2.78 -17.28
C ARG A 72 -7.99 1.51 -18.00
N GLY A 73 -7.53 0.35 -17.57
CA GLY A 73 -7.89 -0.96 -18.14
C GLY A 73 -9.11 -1.62 -17.47
N LEU A 74 -9.62 -1.07 -16.37
CA LEU A 74 -10.79 -1.61 -15.69
C LEU A 74 -12.07 -1.28 -16.46
N ASP A 75 -13.01 -2.23 -16.43
CA ASP A 75 -14.37 -2.01 -16.89
C ASP A 75 -15.13 -1.03 -15.96
N GLU A 76 -16.24 -0.48 -16.44
CA GLU A 76 -17.02 0.49 -15.67
C GLU A 76 -17.70 -0.12 -14.45
N ALA A 77 -18.07 -1.41 -14.51
CA ALA A 77 -18.68 -2.12 -13.38
C ALA A 77 -17.68 -2.26 -12.22
N ALA A 78 -16.42 -2.58 -12.50
CA ALA A 78 -15.32 -2.70 -11.57
C ALA A 78 -14.91 -1.35 -10.99
N LYS A 79 -14.99 -0.26 -11.77
CA LYS A 79 -14.77 1.11 -11.25
C LYS A 79 -15.86 1.52 -10.27
N GLU A 80 -17.13 1.26 -10.58
CA GLU A 80 -18.25 1.52 -9.68
C GLU A 80 -18.16 0.65 -8.41
N ALA A 81 -17.82 -0.64 -8.57
CA ALA A 81 -17.55 -1.52 -7.44
C ALA A 81 -16.43 -0.94 -6.58
N HIS A 82 -15.29 -0.54 -7.16
CA HIS A 82 -14.17 0.02 -6.40
C HIS A 82 -14.57 1.27 -5.62
N LYS A 83 -15.29 2.21 -6.23
CA LYS A 83 -15.76 3.43 -5.54
C LYS A 83 -16.73 3.11 -4.40
N TRP A 84 -17.70 2.23 -4.66
CA TRP A 84 -18.68 1.82 -3.65
C TRP A 84 -18.01 1.11 -2.47
N VAL A 85 -17.10 0.20 -2.77
CA VAL A 85 -16.35 -0.59 -1.78
C VAL A 85 -15.38 0.28 -1.00
N TRP A 86 -14.72 1.24 -1.66
CA TRP A 86 -13.87 2.20 -0.99
C TRP A 86 -14.65 3.03 0.03
N TRP A 87 -15.81 3.55 -0.37
CA TRP A 87 -16.67 4.34 0.52
C TRP A 87 -17.25 3.49 1.65
N TRP A 88 -17.89 2.36 1.36
CA TRP A 88 -18.57 1.57 2.39
C TRP A 88 -17.61 0.67 3.15
N GLY A 89 -16.81 -0.12 2.46
CA GLY A 89 -15.84 -1.04 3.07
C GLY A 89 -14.75 -0.31 3.86
N GLY A 90 -14.28 0.83 3.36
CA GLY A 90 -13.26 1.61 4.05
C GLY A 90 -13.73 2.28 5.32
N ASN A 91 -14.87 2.99 5.27
CA ASN A 91 -15.44 3.61 6.47
C ASN A 91 -15.87 2.56 7.50
N LEU A 92 -16.46 1.43 7.08
CA LEU A 92 -16.82 0.35 8.00
C LEU A 92 -15.58 -0.30 8.62
N GLY A 93 -14.48 -0.45 7.87
CA GLY A 93 -13.19 -0.90 8.40
C GLY A 93 -12.63 0.04 9.46
N LEU A 94 -12.70 1.36 9.24
CA LEU A 94 -12.27 2.37 10.21
C LEU A 94 -13.16 2.39 11.46
N VAL A 95 -14.48 2.27 11.31
CA VAL A 95 -15.40 2.16 12.45
C VAL A 95 -15.12 0.89 13.26
N GLY A 96 -14.84 -0.23 12.59
CA GLY A 96 -14.38 -1.46 13.24
C GLY A 96 -13.09 -1.25 14.02
N GLY A 97 -12.11 -0.57 13.42
CA GLY A 97 -10.86 -0.18 14.09
C GLY A 97 -11.11 0.71 15.32
N ALA A 98 -12.06 1.64 15.24
CA ALA A 98 -12.44 2.48 16.38
C ALA A 98 -13.03 1.65 17.54
N ALA A 99 -13.84 0.63 17.25
CA ALA A 99 -14.36 -0.28 18.27
C ALA A 99 -13.24 -1.06 18.99
N VAL A 100 -12.20 -1.47 18.25
CA VAL A 100 -11.01 -2.13 18.81
C VAL A 100 -10.27 -1.18 19.76
N ILE A 101 -10.12 0.09 19.40
CA ILE A 101 -9.50 1.12 20.27
C ILE A 101 -10.33 1.32 21.55
N ILE A 102 -11.65 1.42 21.43
CA ILE A 102 -12.55 1.55 22.59
C ILE A 102 -12.43 0.33 23.50
N ALA A 103 -12.38 -0.88 22.96
CA ALA A 103 -12.19 -2.10 23.74
C ALA A 103 -10.85 -2.10 24.49
N ALA A 104 -9.75 -1.72 23.81
CA ALA A 104 -8.43 -1.56 24.46
C ALA A 104 -8.48 -0.53 25.60
N ALA A 105 -9.12 0.62 25.38
CA ALA A 105 -9.27 1.66 26.40
C ALA A 105 -10.08 1.20 27.63
N ASN A 106 -10.93 0.19 27.47
CA ASN A 106 -11.70 -0.44 28.57
C ASN A 106 -10.99 -1.67 29.16
N GLY A 107 -9.70 -1.88 28.87
CA GLY A 107 -8.89 -2.92 29.50
C GLY A 107 -8.90 -4.27 28.78
N ALA A 108 -9.41 -4.35 27.55
CA ALA A 108 -9.24 -5.55 26.73
C ALA A 108 -7.78 -5.70 26.32
N ASP A 109 -7.17 -6.84 26.65
CA ASP A 109 -5.84 -7.20 26.15
C ASP A 109 -5.95 -7.75 24.73
N LEU A 110 -5.65 -6.90 23.76
CA LEU A 110 -5.78 -7.18 22.33
C LEU A 110 -4.43 -7.45 21.66
N LEU A 111 -3.34 -7.27 22.40
CA LEU A 111 -2.00 -7.56 21.90
C LEU A 111 -1.65 -9.03 22.22
N PRO A 112 -1.02 -9.75 21.27
CA PRO A 112 -0.47 -11.05 21.60
C PRO A 112 0.57 -10.90 22.71
N ALA A 113 0.59 -11.80 23.69
CA ALA A 113 1.55 -11.75 24.81
C ALA A 113 3.04 -11.73 24.39
N GLN A 114 3.32 -12.08 23.13
CA GLN A 114 4.65 -12.13 22.52
C GLN A 114 5.05 -10.83 21.81
N ALA A 115 4.14 -9.85 21.72
CA ALA A 115 4.35 -8.63 20.97
C ALA A 115 5.41 -7.74 21.67
N PRO A 116 6.35 -7.14 20.92
CA PRO A 116 7.25 -6.14 21.49
C PRO A 116 6.46 -4.92 21.98
N HIS A 117 6.71 -4.49 23.22
CA HIS A 117 6.01 -3.37 23.88
C HIS A 117 6.76 -2.04 23.77
N SER A 118 7.68 -1.89 22.81
CA SER A 118 8.31 -0.58 22.57
C SER A 118 7.33 0.37 21.89
N ASP A 119 7.43 1.66 22.17
CA ASP A 119 6.56 2.69 21.57
C ASP A 119 6.51 2.58 20.03
N ALA A 120 7.67 2.36 19.40
CA ALA A 120 7.77 2.17 17.96
C ALA A 120 7.04 0.90 17.47
N ALA A 121 7.12 -0.21 18.21
CA ALA A 121 6.44 -1.45 17.85
C ALA A 121 4.92 -1.33 18.01
N LEU A 122 4.46 -0.62 19.03
CA LEU A 122 3.04 -0.35 19.26
C LEU A 122 2.46 0.57 18.17
N VAL A 123 3.19 1.62 17.78
CA VAL A 123 2.81 2.48 16.65
C VAL A 123 2.76 1.68 15.35
N ALA A 124 3.79 0.86 15.07
CA ALA A 124 3.81 0.02 13.89
C ALA A 124 2.65 -0.99 13.87
N ALA A 125 2.34 -1.62 15.00
CA ALA A 125 1.22 -2.54 15.15
C ALA A 125 -0.12 -1.83 14.91
N GLY A 126 -0.29 -0.60 15.42
CA GLY A 126 -1.47 0.23 15.16
C GLY A 126 -1.63 0.56 13.66
N VAL A 127 -0.55 0.98 13.00
CA VAL A 127 -0.55 1.27 11.55
C VAL A 127 -0.94 0.02 10.76
N LEU A 128 -0.33 -1.13 11.05
CA LEU A 128 -0.66 -2.41 10.41
C LEU A 128 -2.12 -2.82 10.68
N GLY A 129 -2.61 -2.61 11.90
CA GLY A 129 -3.99 -2.89 12.29
C GLY A 129 -5.00 -2.07 11.50
N VAL A 130 -4.74 -0.78 11.28
CA VAL A 130 -5.58 0.09 10.45
C VAL A 130 -5.60 -0.38 9.01
N PHE A 131 -4.44 -0.71 8.42
CA PHE A 131 -4.39 -1.25 7.06
C PHE A 131 -5.11 -2.60 6.95
N ALA A 132 -4.97 -3.48 7.95
CA ALA A 132 -5.67 -4.76 7.98
C ALA A 132 -7.19 -4.57 8.05
N ALA A 133 -7.68 -3.69 8.94
CA ALA A 133 -9.10 -3.37 9.05
C ALA A 133 -9.65 -2.79 7.76
N GLN A 134 -8.90 -1.89 7.11
CA GLN A 134 -9.23 -1.29 5.83
C GLN A 134 -9.31 -2.35 4.71
N VAL A 135 -8.36 -3.30 4.64
CA VAL A 135 -8.35 -4.40 3.65
C VAL A 135 -9.51 -5.36 3.89
N LEU A 136 -9.79 -5.72 5.13
CA LEU A 136 -10.90 -6.61 5.49
C LEU A 136 -12.26 -5.97 5.16
N GLY A 137 -12.46 -4.71 5.57
CA GLY A 137 -13.68 -3.96 5.26
C GLY A 137 -13.89 -3.80 3.75
N TYR A 138 -12.82 -3.45 3.02
CA TYR A 138 -12.83 -3.41 1.56
C TYR A 138 -13.19 -4.79 0.97
N GLY A 139 -12.55 -5.88 1.41
CA GLY A 139 -12.81 -7.23 0.91
C GLY A 139 -14.26 -7.68 1.11
N ILE A 140 -14.82 -7.44 2.31
CA ILE A 140 -16.21 -7.79 2.64
C ILE A 140 -17.18 -7.00 1.74
N ALA A 141 -16.99 -5.68 1.64
CA ALA A 141 -17.84 -4.85 0.80
C ALA A 141 -17.73 -5.25 -0.68
N TRP A 142 -16.52 -5.62 -1.14
CA TRP A 142 -16.32 -6.10 -2.50
C TRP A 142 -17.10 -7.38 -2.79
N CYS A 143 -16.98 -8.39 -1.92
CA CYS A 143 -17.77 -9.61 -2.04
C CYS A 143 -19.28 -9.32 -2.02
N GLY A 144 -19.73 -8.45 -1.11
CA GLY A 144 -21.13 -8.04 -1.00
C GLY A 144 -21.67 -7.37 -2.26
N TRP A 145 -20.89 -6.48 -2.88
CA TRP A 145 -21.28 -5.78 -4.10
C TRP A 145 -21.53 -6.75 -5.26
N TRP A 146 -20.66 -7.75 -5.43
CA TRP A 146 -20.83 -8.78 -6.45
C TRP A 146 -22.00 -9.71 -6.13
N MET A 147 -22.16 -10.16 -4.88
CA MET A 147 -23.27 -11.04 -4.50
C MET A 147 -24.63 -10.37 -4.70
N ALA A 148 -24.75 -9.07 -4.45
CA ALA A 148 -26.00 -8.32 -4.64
C ALA A 148 -26.35 -8.03 -6.12
N ARG A 149 -25.41 -8.26 -7.05
CA ARG A 149 -25.54 -7.95 -8.48
C ARG A 149 -25.27 -9.16 -9.38
N ARG A 150 -25.31 -10.36 -8.81
CA ARG A 150 -25.49 -11.62 -9.56
C ARG A 150 -26.97 -11.86 -9.79
#